data_AF-A0A9E5F5L3-F1
#
_entry.id   AF-A0A9E5F5L3-F1
#
_cell.length_a   1.000
_cell.length_b   1.000
_cell.length_c   1.000
_cell.angle_alpha   90.00
_cell.angle_beta   90.00
_cell.angle_gamma   90.00
#
_symmetry.space_group_name_H-M   'P 1'
#
loop_
_entity.id
_entity.type
_entity.pdbx_description
1 polymer ?
#
loop_
_entity_poly.entity_id
_entity_poly.type
_entity_poly.pdbx_seq_one_letter_code
_entity_poly.pdbx_strand_id
1 'polypeptide(L)'
;ISDLVDINIYVMTSEFGAPTQLEKIGMLDFAHLVVLNKFEKGGAQDALTEVRKQFRRNHREFETISPSRYPVFGTIASRFNDSGVNQVFQHLIRVKPLENKRVALDSDFIAPPPHQFSIVPRDRSHYLAEISRTVRSYKTQAALSVEQVRKAESIRTILQTEPSLADSTRQELENSLRTMENSLPGNVTSAMDTYRNLSDRYRSDSFQYQVRNQTFSVPLTSLSLSQQSIPKIALPRFHSEADLARFLLLENLPGYFPFTAGVFPFKRSEEDPKRQFAGEGTPSRTNKRFHLLCDGEKAKRLSTAFDSVTLYGEDPDERPDIFGKIGESGVSVCTLQDAKELYSGFDLCDPSTSVSMTINGPAPMLLAFYFNTALDQQVARFKSETGKEPSPEELNQLKA
;
A
#
# COMPACT_ATOMS: atom_id res chain seq x y z
N ILE A 1 36.11 -6.04 33.86
CA ILE A 1 34.70 -6.37 33.48
C ILE A 1 34.46 -7.87 33.65
N SER A 2 35.37 -8.73 33.18
CA SER A 2 35.36 -10.17 33.48
C SER A 2 35.15 -10.51 34.95
N ASP A 3 35.68 -9.68 35.86
CA ASP A 3 35.66 -9.97 37.30
C ASP A 3 34.40 -9.42 38.02
N LEU A 4 33.49 -8.77 37.28
CA LEU A 4 32.27 -8.15 37.83
C LEU A 4 30.99 -8.92 37.50
N VAL A 5 31.05 -9.86 36.55
CA VAL A 5 29.87 -10.61 36.08
C VAL A 5 30.24 -12.05 35.79
N ASP A 6 29.30 -12.96 36.02
CA ASP A 6 29.53 -14.40 35.79
C ASP A 6 29.51 -14.78 34.30
N ILE A 7 28.83 -14.01 33.45
CA ILE A 7 28.73 -14.25 32.00
C ILE A 7 28.87 -12.91 31.27
N ASN A 8 29.73 -12.90 30.26
CA ASN A 8 29.95 -11.77 29.36
C ASN A 8 29.34 -12.07 27.99
N ILE A 9 28.41 -11.23 27.55
CA ILE A 9 27.82 -11.28 26.21
C ILE A 9 28.31 -10.09 25.41
N TYR A 10 29.01 -10.32 24.30
CA TYR A 10 29.42 -9.26 23.40
C TYR A 10 28.44 -9.13 22.24
N VAL A 11 27.78 -7.98 22.11
CA VAL A 11 26.82 -7.71 21.04
C VAL A 11 27.46 -6.79 19.99
N MET A 12 27.40 -7.19 18.72
CA MET A 12 27.95 -6.45 17.60
C MET A 12 27.05 -6.53 16.37
N THR A 13 27.34 -5.74 15.34
CA THR A 13 26.66 -5.77 14.04
C THR A 13 27.57 -6.31 12.95
N SER A 14 27.02 -6.66 11.78
CA SER A 14 27.81 -7.12 10.63
C SER A 14 28.73 -6.04 10.03
N GLU A 15 28.53 -4.78 10.40
CA GLU A 15 29.31 -3.63 9.95
C GLU A 15 30.50 -3.34 10.89
N PHE A 16 31.53 -4.19 10.87
CA PHE A 16 32.79 -3.96 11.61
C PHE A 16 33.97 -3.59 10.69
N GLY A 17 33.70 -3.37 9.40
CA GLY A 17 34.72 -3.09 8.39
C GLY A 17 35.45 -4.35 7.95
N ALA A 18 36.78 -4.27 7.81
CA ALA A 18 37.60 -5.39 7.37
C ALA A 18 37.71 -6.47 8.47
N PRO A 19 37.85 -7.77 8.12
CA PRO A 19 38.05 -8.84 9.09
C PRO A 19 39.21 -8.63 10.06
N THR A 20 40.27 -7.94 9.64
CA THR A 20 41.43 -7.59 10.48
C THR A 20 41.08 -6.65 11.64
N GLN A 21 39.94 -5.96 11.59
CA GLN A 21 39.49 -5.14 12.72
C GLN A 21 39.04 -6.02 13.90
N LEU A 22 38.63 -7.27 13.67
CA LEU A 22 38.21 -8.18 14.74
C LEU A 22 39.37 -8.50 15.70
N GLU A 23 40.61 -8.49 15.20
CA GLU A 23 41.82 -8.71 16.01
C GLU A 23 42.07 -7.58 17.04
N LYS A 24 41.47 -6.40 16.82
CA LYS A 24 41.59 -5.26 17.72
C LYS A 24 40.48 -5.21 18.78
N ILE A 25 39.47 -6.07 18.65
CA ILE A 25 38.33 -6.09 19.58
C ILE A 25 38.69 -6.99 20.76
N GLY A 26 39.31 -6.42 21.78
CA GLY A 26 39.70 -7.16 22.98
C GLY A 26 38.52 -7.85 23.69
N MET A 27 37.27 -7.39 23.49
CA MET A 27 36.10 -8.06 24.06
C MET A 27 35.84 -9.46 23.47
N LEU A 28 36.34 -9.76 22.27
CA LEU A 28 36.27 -11.11 21.70
C LEU A 28 37.17 -12.11 22.44
N ASP A 29 38.14 -11.65 23.23
CA ASP A 29 38.99 -12.52 24.07
C ASP A 29 38.32 -12.95 25.37
N PHE A 30 37.35 -12.16 25.87
CA PHE A 30 36.73 -12.37 27.19
C PHE A 30 35.24 -12.75 27.13
N ALA A 31 34.62 -12.67 25.95
CA ALA A 31 33.21 -12.96 25.77
C ALA A 31 32.95 -14.47 25.88
N HIS A 32 32.00 -14.84 26.74
CA HIS A 32 31.49 -16.22 26.80
C HIS A 32 30.56 -16.51 25.61
N LEU A 33 29.94 -15.46 25.09
CA LEU A 33 28.95 -15.50 24.03
C LEU A 33 29.10 -14.25 23.16
N VAL A 34 29.01 -14.41 21.85
CA VAL A 34 28.94 -13.30 20.90
C VAL A 34 27.59 -13.31 20.18
N VAL A 35 26.95 -12.14 20.12
CA VAL A 35 25.68 -11.91 19.46
C VAL A 35 25.92 -10.94 18.30
N LEU A 36 25.84 -11.46 17.08
CA LEU A 36 25.84 -10.66 15.86
C LEU A 36 24.39 -10.24 15.55
N ASN A 37 23.98 -9.11 16.11
CA ASN A 37 22.64 -8.54 15.95
C ASN A 37 22.51 -7.79 14.61
N LYS A 38 21.27 -7.48 14.21
CA LYS A 38 20.92 -6.94 12.89
C LYS A 38 21.30 -7.89 11.74
N PHE A 39 21.07 -9.19 11.95
CA PHE A 39 21.46 -10.24 11.02
C PHE A 39 20.72 -10.19 9.66
N GLU A 40 19.68 -9.37 9.54
CA GLU A 40 18.98 -9.08 8.29
C GLU A 40 19.79 -8.22 7.30
N LYS A 41 20.92 -7.64 7.74
CA LYS A 41 21.77 -6.76 6.92
C LYS A 41 22.67 -7.53 5.94
N GLY A 42 23.07 -6.84 4.87
CA GLY A 42 24.01 -7.37 3.88
C GLY A 42 25.31 -7.85 4.52
N GLY A 43 25.86 -8.97 4.03
CA GLY A 43 27.12 -9.52 4.54
C GLY A 43 27.06 -10.15 5.94
N ALA A 44 25.88 -10.26 6.57
CA ALA A 44 25.76 -10.83 7.91
C ALA A 44 26.25 -12.28 8.04
N GLN A 45 26.07 -13.09 7.00
CA GLN A 45 26.57 -14.48 6.98
C GLN A 45 28.10 -14.56 6.94
N ASP A 46 28.73 -13.69 6.15
CA ASP A 46 30.18 -13.59 6.06
C ASP A 46 30.74 -13.05 7.38
N ALA A 47 30.12 -12.00 7.92
CA ALA A 47 30.41 -11.46 9.24
C ALA A 47 30.35 -12.53 10.34
N LEU A 48 29.32 -13.39 10.34
CA LEU A 48 29.20 -14.49 11.30
C LEU A 48 30.38 -15.46 11.19
N THR A 49 30.77 -15.76 9.95
CA THR A 49 31.87 -16.68 9.66
C THR A 49 33.20 -16.10 10.14
N GLU A 50 33.46 -14.82 9.88
CA GLU A 50 34.69 -14.14 10.32
C GLU A 50 34.75 -13.98 11.85
N VAL A 51 33.64 -13.63 12.50
CA VAL A 51 33.58 -13.55 13.97
C VAL A 51 33.78 -14.93 14.60
N ARG A 52 33.21 -16.01 14.04
CA ARG A 52 33.47 -17.38 14.51
C ARG A 52 34.93 -17.79 14.35
N LYS A 53 35.57 -17.42 13.24
CA LYS A 53 37.01 -17.68 13.02
C LYS A 53 37.86 -16.93 14.04
N GLN A 54 37.56 -15.66 14.30
CA GLN A 54 38.31 -14.87 15.28
C GLN A 54 38.08 -15.37 16.71
N PHE A 55 36.83 -15.66 17.09
CA PHE A 55 36.50 -16.22 18.39
C PHE A 55 37.28 -17.51 18.66
N ARG A 56 37.32 -18.42 17.67
CA ARG A 56 38.13 -19.64 17.72
C ARG A 56 39.63 -19.35 17.95
N ARG A 57 40.20 -18.39 17.22
CA ARG A 57 41.62 -18.02 17.34
C ARG A 57 41.95 -17.51 18.74
N ASN A 58 41.10 -16.64 19.27
CA ASN A 58 41.27 -16.03 20.59
C ASN A 58 41.25 -17.09 21.71
N HIS A 59 40.40 -18.11 21.58
CA HIS A 59 40.25 -19.19 22.57
C HIS A 59 41.21 -20.38 22.35
N ARG A 60 42.09 -20.32 21.34
CA ARG A 60 43.08 -21.36 21.00
C ARG A 60 42.50 -22.76 20.74
N GLU A 61 41.24 -22.84 20.32
CA GLU A 61 40.55 -24.11 20.01
C GLU A 61 40.82 -24.53 18.55
N PHE A 62 41.99 -25.14 18.30
CA PHE A 62 42.42 -25.50 16.95
C PHE A 62 42.04 -26.93 16.53
N GLU A 63 41.54 -27.76 17.45
CA GLU A 63 41.17 -29.15 17.20
C GLU A 63 39.67 -29.40 17.49
N THR A 64 39.06 -30.24 16.65
CA THR A 64 37.79 -30.99 16.86
C THR A 64 36.40 -30.32 16.90
N ILE A 65 36.22 -29.00 16.97
CA ILE A 65 34.87 -28.40 16.96
C ILE A 65 34.56 -27.68 15.63
N SER A 66 33.45 -28.06 14.97
CA SER A 66 32.93 -27.35 13.78
C SER A 66 32.69 -25.87 14.13
N PRO A 67 33.08 -24.90 13.27
CA PRO A 67 32.87 -23.47 13.51
C PRO A 67 31.42 -23.07 13.83
N SER A 68 30.44 -23.87 13.44
CA SER A 68 29.03 -23.66 13.75
C SER A 68 28.63 -23.92 15.20
N ARG A 69 29.51 -24.55 16.00
CA ARG A 69 29.26 -24.88 17.41
C ARG A 69 29.84 -23.86 18.40
N TYR A 70 30.62 -22.88 17.95
CA TYR A 70 31.06 -21.78 18.81
C TYR A 70 29.87 -20.95 19.28
N PRO A 71 29.93 -20.36 20.48
CA PRO A 71 28.86 -19.52 21.03
C PRO A 71 28.84 -18.14 20.34
N VAL A 72 28.59 -18.15 19.03
CA VAL A 72 28.47 -16.97 18.17
C VAL A 72 27.19 -17.11 17.36
N PHE A 73 26.22 -16.24 17.62
CA PHE A 73 24.86 -16.34 17.11
C PHE A 73 24.50 -15.11 16.29
N GLY A 74 23.88 -15.34 15.13
CA GLY A 74 23.24 -14.29 14.34
C GLY A 74 21.83 -14.05 14.88
N THR A 75 21.49 -12.81 15.23
CA THR A 75 20.18 -12.46 15.81
C THR A 75 19.53 -11.28 15.11
N ILE A 76 18.20 -11.26 15.12
CA ILE A 76 17.40 -10.13 14.64
C ILE A 76 16.48 -9.72 15.79
N ALA A 77 16.99 -8.94 16.74
CA ALA A 77 16.21 -8.56 17.92
C ALA A 77 14.95 -7.71 17.61
N SER A 78 14.93 -7.04 16.46
CA SER A 78 13.77 -6.28 15.97
C SER A 78 12.64 -7.16 15.44
N ARG A 79 12.88 -8.47 15.27
CA ARG A 79 11.88 -9.44 14.84
C ARG A 79 11.26 -10.12 16.06
N PHE A 80 9.94 -10.08 16.11
CA PHE A 80 9.18 -10.92 17.04
C PHE A 80 9.46 -12.40 16.79
N ASN A 81 9.70 -13.15 17.87
CA ASN A 81 9.98 -14.60 17.84
C ASN A 81 11.15 -14.98 16.91
N ASP A 82 12.24 -14.20 16.93
CA ASP A 82 13.44 -14.50 16.17
C ASP A 82 14.11 -15.81 16.62
N SER A 83 14.41 -16.68 15.66
CA SER A 83 15.10 -17.96 15.92
C SER A 83 16.49 -17.77 16.52
N GLY A 84 17.22 -16.72 16.11
CA GLY A 84 18.57 -16.45 16.60
C GLY A 84 18.57 -16.05 18.07
N VAL A 85 17.66 -15.15 18.44
CA VAL A 85 17.43 -14.78 19.85
C VAL A 85 17.02 -16.00 20.68
N ASN A 86 16.15 -16.86 20.15
CA ASN A 86 15.76 -18.11 20.81
C ASN A 86 16.95 -19.07 21.01
N GLN A 87 17.86 -19.17 20.03
CA GLN A 87 19.09 -19.97 20.17
C GLN A 87 20.02 -19.41 21.25
N VAL A 88 20.16 -18.09 21.33
CA VAL A 88 20.92 -17.42 22.40
C VAL A 88 20.32 -17.75 23.77
N PHE A 89 19.00 -17.64 23.91
CA PHE A 89 18.30 -17.97 25.14
C PHE A 89 18.50 -19.44 25.55
N GLN A 90 18.35 -20.38 24.60
CA GLN A 90 18.59 -21.81 24.83
C GLN A 90 20.04 -22.08 25.28
N HIS A 91 21.01 -21.39 24.68
CA HIS A 91 22.42 -21.53 25.07
C HIS A 91 22.67 -21.02 26.49
N LEU A 92 22.11 -19.87 26.86
CA LEU A 92 22.26 -19.28 28.19
C LEU A 92 21.71 -20.21 29.30
N ILE A 93 20.53 -20.81 29.09
CA ILE A 93 19.95 -21.77 30.04
C ILE A 93 20.87 -22.99 30.24
N ARG A 94 21.51 -23.48 29.17
CA ARG A 94 22.40 -24.65 29.23
C ARG A 94 23.75 -24.35 29.90
N VAL A 95 24.35 -23.21 29.61
CA VAL A 95 25.69 -22.85 30.13
C VAL A 95 25.62 -22.43 31.60
N LYS A 96 24.53 -21.80 32.00
CA LYS A 96 24.27 -21.48 33.40
C LYS A 96 22.81 -21.80 33.70
N PRO A 97 22.53 -22.94 34.36
CA PRO A 97 21.20 -23.20 34.87
C PRO A 97 20.85 -22.01 35.78
N LEU A 98 19.90 -21.19 35.34
CA LEU A 98 19.42 -20.09 36.15
C LEU A 98 18.69 -20.72 37.33
N GLU A 99 19.34 -20.78 38.49
CA GLU A 99 18.69 -21.16 39.75
C GLU A 99 17.71 -20.04 40.14
N ASN A 100 16.58 -19.97 39.46
CA ASN A 100 15.48 -19.10 39.84
C ASN A 100 14.60 -19.86 40.86
N LYS A 101 14.65 -19.45 42.13
CA LYS A 101 13.82 -20.01 43.20
C LYS A 101 12.30 -19.89 42.95
N ARG A 102 11.85 -19.12 41.94
CA ARG A 102 10.43 -18.92 41.61
C ARG A 102 9.95 -19.68 40.37
N VAL A 103 10.84 -20.11 39.47
CA VAL A 103 10.45 -20.79 38.22
C VAL A 103 11.49 -21.87 37.93
N ALA A 104 11.05 -23.14 37.95
CA ALA A 104 11.87 -24.23 37.42
C ALA A 104 11.97 -24.06 35.89
N LEU A 105 13.16 -23.71 35.41
CA LEU A 105 13.47 -23.70 33.98
C LEU A 105 13.87 -25.12 33.56
N ASP A 106 12.90 -26.02 33.57
CA ASP A 106 13.06 -27.35 32.98
C ASP A 106 12.80 -27.17 31.47
N SER A 107 13.87 -27.08 30.67
CA SER A 107 13.70 -26.72 29.26
C SER A 107 14.32 -27.73 28.31
N ASP A 108 13.48 -28.64 27.82
CA ASP A 108 13.58 -29.28 26.50
C ASP A 108 13.33 -28.26 25.36
N PHE A 109 13.50 -26.97 25.61
CA PHE A 109 13.29 -25.92 24.63
C PHE A 109 14.27 -26.10 23.47
N ILE A 110 13.73 -26.28 22.27
CA ILE A 110 14.47 -26.35 21.02
C ILE A 110 14.14 -25.09 20.23
N ALA A 111 15.13 -24.27 19.95
CA ALA A 111 14.92 -23.08 19.14
C ALA A 111 14.41 -23.45 17.74
N PRO A 112 13.39 -22.75 17.21
CA PRO A 112 12.86 -23.01 15.88
C PRO A 112 13.92 -22.73 14.79
N PRO A 113 13.81 -23.38 13.61
CA PRO A 113 14.74 -23.14 12.51
C PRO A 113 14.66 -21.68 12.03
N PRO A 114 15.75 -21.13 11.48
CA PRO A 114 15.77 -19.75 11.01
C PRO A 114 14.82 -19.53 9.85
N HIS A 115 13.89 -18.58 10.04
CA HIS A 115 12.94 -18.18 9.01
C HIS A 115 13.43 -16.92 8.30
N GLN A 116 13.72 -16.99 7.00
CA GLN A 116 13.99 -15.79 6.19
C GLN A 116 12.68 -15.19 5.73
N PHE A 117 12.19 -14.18 6.45
CA PHE A 117 11.11 -13.31 5.98
C PHE A 117 11.66 -11.89 5.76
N SER A 118 11.31 -11.24 4.66
CA SER A 118 11.58 -9.83 4.44
C SER A 118 10.37 -9.20 3.76
N ILE A 119 9.94 -8.03 4.23
CA ILE A 119 8.81 -7.31 3.62
C ILE A 119 9.23 -6.77 2.24
N VAL A 120 10.43 -6.18 2.16
CA VAL A 120 11.03 -5.71 0.90
C VAL A 120 12.31 -6.51 0.68
N PRO A 121 12.44 -7.25 -0.44
CA PRO A 121 13.65 -8.01 -0.71
C PRO A 121 14.82 -7.06 -1.06
N ARG A 122 16.06 -7.51 -0.85
CA ARG A 122 17.24 -6.65 -0.92
C ARG A 122 17.49 -6.05 -2.30
N ASP A 123 17.21 -6.82 -3.35
CA ASP A 123 17.26 -6.42 -4.76
C ASP A 123 16.28 -5.28 -5.09
N ARG A 124 15.25 -5.08 -4.27
CA ARG A 124 14.26 -4.00 -4.40
C ARG A 124 14.48 -2.84 -3.45
N SER A 125 15.61 -2.77 -2.73
CA SER A 125 15.87 -1.73 -1.72
C SER A 125 15.81 -0.27 -2.25
N HIS A 126 16.01 -0.07 -3.55
CA HIS A 126 16.01 1.26 -4.20
C HIS A 126 14.75 1.55 -5.04
N TYR A 127 13.65 0.80 -4.84
CA TYR A 127 12.42 0.93 -5.63
C TYR A 127 11.86 2.36 -5.72
N LEU A 128 11.95 3.19 -4.66
CA LEU A 128 11.50 4.58 -4.70
C LEU A 128 12.34 5.45 -5.66
N ALA A 129 13.65 5.17 -5.76
CA ALA A 129 14.52 5.85 -6.72
C ALA A 129 14.18 5.44 -8.16
N GLU A 130 13.81 4.16 -8.37
CA GLU A 130 13.31 3.69 -9.67
C GLU A 130 12.00 4.39 -10.04
N ILE A 131 11.03 4.50 -9.13
CA ILE A 131 9.78 5.23 -9.36
C ILE A 131 10.05 6.69 -9.73
N SER A 132 10.91 7.38 -8.96
CA SER A 132 11.29 8.76 -9.29
C SER A 132 11.96 8.87 -10.65
N ARG A 133 12.82 7.91 -11.02
CA ARG A 133 13.47 7.88 -12.33
C ARG A 133 12.45 7.69 -13.44
N THR A 134 11.53 6.74 -13.30
CA THR A 134 10.46 6.47 -14.26
C THR A 134 9.62 7.72 -14.55
N VAL A 135 9.17 8.44 -13.51
CA VAL A 135 8.37 9.67 -13.69
C VAL A 135 9.17 10.76 -14.39
N ARG A 136 10.44 10.96 -14.02
CA ARG A 136 11.31 11.96 -14.67
C ARG A 136 11.59 11.59 -16.12
N SER A 137 11.92 10.33 -16.39
CA SER A 137 12.15 9.80 -17.74
C SER A 137 10.91 9.97 -18.61
N TYR A 138 9.71 9.69 -18.09
CA TYR A 138 8.45 9.92 -18.79
C TYR A 138 8.29 11.39 -19.19
N LYS A 139 8.50 12.33 -18.26
CA LYS A 139 8.40 13.78 -18.54
C LYS A 139 9.44 14.24 -19.56
N THR A 140 10.67 13.73 -19.49
CA THR A 140 11.72 14.02 -20.48
C THR A 140 11.32 13.51 -21.87
N GLN A 141 10.82 12.27 -21.97
CA GLN A 141 10.35 11.70 -23.23
C GLN A 141 9.14 12.45 -23.79
N ALA A 142 8.20 12.85 -22.93
CA ALA A 142 7.06 13.67 -23.32
C ALA A 142 7.52 15.03 -23.89
N ALA A 143 8.47 15.70 -23.24
CA ALA A 143 9.02 16.97 -23.74
C ALA A 143 9.70 16.81 -25.10
N LEU A 144 10.50 15.75 -25.29
CA LEU A 144 11.13 15.46 -26.59
C LEU A 144 10.09 15.20 -27.69
N SER A 145 9.04 14.44 -27.37
CA SER A 145 7.96 14.14 -28.33
C SER A 145 7.18 15.39 -28.71
N VAL A 146 6.90 16.27 -27.73
CA VAL A 146 6.24 17.57 -27.97
C VAL A 146 7.06 18.45 -28.92
N GLU A 147 8.38 18.51 -28.73
CA GLU A 147 9.26 19.27 -29.62
C GLU A 147 9.32 18.69 -31.03
N GLN A 148 9.23 17.37 -31.17
CA GLN A 148 9.13 16.72 -32.47
C GLN A 148 7.79 17.03 -33.17
N VAL A 149 6.67 17.00 -32.43
CA VAL A 149 5.36 17.44 -32.95
C VAL A 149 5.41 18.90 -33.37
N ARG A 150 6.05 19.78 -32.59
CA ARG A 150 6.22 21.20 -32.92
C ARG A 150 6.96 21.39 -34.25
N LYS A 151 8.04 20.64 -34.48
CA LYS A 151 8.80 20.69 -35.74
C LYS A 151 7.97 20.19 -36.91
N ALA A 152 7.26 19.07 -36.75
CA ALA A 152 6.38 18.52 -37.78
C ALA A 152 5.25 19.51 -38.15
N GLU A 153 4.62 20.13 -37.15
CA GLU A 153 3.62 21.18 -37.32
C GLU A 153 4.15 22.38 -38.13
N SER A 154 5.36 22.86 -37.81
CA SER A 154 5.98 23.97 -38.56
C SER A 154 6.22 23.62 -40.03
N ILE A 155 6.75 22.41 -40.32
CA ILE A 155 6.97 21.95 -41.69
C ILE A 155 5.63 21.86 -42.45
N ARG A 156 4.60 21.28 -41.81
CA ARG A 156 3.27 21.15 -42.41
C ARG A 156 2.65 22.51 -42.73
N THR A 157 2.83 23.48 -41.83
CA THR A 157 2.35 24.85 -42.02
C THR A 157 3.02 25.49 -43.24
N ILE A 158 4.35 25.43 -43.34
CA ILE A 158 5.10 25.96 -44.48
C ILE A 158 4.63 25.34 -45.81
N LEU A 159 4.48 24.02 -45.85
CA LEU A 159 4.02 23.29 -47.04
C LEU A 159 2.62 23.71 -47.51
N GLN A 160 1.76 24.15 -46.57
CA GLN A 160 0.39 24.61 -46.82
C GLN A 160 0.31 26.10 -47.20
N THR A 161 1.14 26.96 -46.59
CA THR A 161 1.03 28.42 -46.77
C THR A 161 1.92 28.99 -47.87
N GLU A 162 2.97 28.28 -48.28
CA GLU A 162 3.92 28.74 -49.29
C GLU A 162 3.83 27.89 -50.57
N PRO A 163 2.86 28.18 -51.47
CA PRO A 163 2.71 27.43 -52.72
C PRO A 163 3.87 27.66 -53.69
N SER A 164 4.60 28.77 -53.57
CA SER A 164 5.75 29.16 -54.42
C SER A 164 7.08 28.49 -54.07
N LEU A 165 7.09 27.53 -53.14
CA LEU A 165 8.29 26.73 -52.84
C LEU A 165 8.77 25.98 -54.09
N ALA A 166 10.09 25.96 -54.29
CA ALA A 166 10.69 25.11 -55.31
C ALA A 166 10.39 23.63 -55.04
N ASP A 167 10.14 22.85 -56.10
CA ASP A 167 9.75 21.43 -56.00
C ASP A 167 10.77 20.59 -55.20
N SER A 168 12.06 20.87 -55.36
CA SER A 168 13.12 20.19 -54.60
C SER A 168 12.99 20.43 -53.09
N THR A 169 12.79 21.69 -52.67
CA THR A 169 12.59 22.05 -51.26
C THR A 169 11.29 21.46 -50.71
N ARG A 170 10.22 21.46 -51.50
CA ARG A 170 8.95 20.82 -51.11
C ARG A 170 9.16 19.33 -50.84
N GLN A 171 9.84 18.62 -51.74
CA GLN A 171 10.11 17.19 -51.57
C GLN A 171 10.98 16.88 -50.34
N GLU A 172 12.00 17.69 -50.06
CA GLU A 172 12.85 17.56 -48.88
C GLU A 172 12.06 17.76 -47.57
N LEU A 173 11.18 18.76 -47.54
CA LEU A 173 10.30 19.04 -46.41
C LEU A 173 9.29 17.91 -46.20
N GLU A 174 8.67 17.38 -47.25
CA GLU A 174 7.75 16.25 -47.17
C GLU A 174 8.44 14.98 -46.66
N ASN A 175 9.66 14.70 -47.13
CA ASN A 175 10.46 13.56 -46.66
C ASN A 175 10.84 13.72 -45.17
N SER A 176 11.20 14.94 -44.76
CA SER A 176 11.51 15.27 -43.36
C SER A 176 10.27 15.11 -42.47
N LEU A 177 9.12 15.60 -42.92
CA LEU A 177 7.83 15.46 -42.22
C LEU A 177 7.48 13.99 -42.01
N ARG A 178 7.51 13.17 -43.07
CA ARG A 178 7.24 11.73 -42.98
C ARG A 178 8.17 11.03 -42.01
N THR A 179 9.45 11.39 -42.01
CA THR A 179 10.45 10.81 -41.10
C THR A 179 10.15 11.19 -39.64
N MET A 180 9.78 12.44 -39.38
CA MET A 180 9.38 12.89 -38.04
C MET A 180 8.08 12.23 -37.58
N GLU A 181 7.07 12.10 -38.44
CA GLU A 181 5.79 11.46 -38.07
C GLU A 181 5.98 9.96 -37.78
N ASN A 182 6.78 9.27 -38.59
CA ASN A 182 7.07 7.84 -38.40
C ASN A 182 7.95 7.54 -37.18
N SER A 183 8.69 8.52 -36.68
CA SER A 183 9.54 8.36 -35.49
C SER A 183 8.85 8.80 -34.19
N LEU A 184 7.63 9.34 -34.26
CA LEU A 184 6.87 9.67 -33.06
C LEU A 184 6.53 8.39 -32.28
N PRO A 185 6.70 8.39 -30.94
CA PRO A 185 6.29 7.26 -30.13
C PRO A 185 4.80 6.97 -30.30
N GLY A 186 4.43 5.69 -30.46
CA GLY A 186 3.05 5.30 -30.76
C GLY A 186 2.01 5.75 -29.72
N ASN A 187 2.42 5.96 -28.47
CA ASN A 187 1.55 6.51 -27.43
C ASN A 187 1.16 7.98 -27.69
N VAL A 188 2.02 8.77 -28.35
CA VAL A 188 1.70 10.16 -28.71
C VAL A 188 0.68 10.18 -29.85
N THR A 189 0.96 9.44 -30.92
CA THR A 189 0.05 9.32 -32.07
C THR A 189 -1.32 8.79 -31.64
N SER A 190 -1.34 7.72 -30.85
CA SER A 190 -2.58 7.14 -30.31
C SER A 190 -3.35 8.12 -29.44
N ALA A 191 -2.67 8.91 -28.58
CA ALA A 191 -3.33 9.91 -27.75
C ALA A 191 -3.96 11.03 -28.59
N MET A 192 -3.24 11.53 -29.61
CA MET A 192 -3.73 12.59 -30.50
C MET A 192 -4.92 12.10 -31.34
N ASP A 193 -4.87 10.90 -31.90
CA ASP A 193 -5.97 10.33 -32.67
C ASP A 193 -7.20 10.04 -31.80
N THR A 194 -6.96 9.52 -30.59
CA THR A 194 -8.02 9.33 -29.59
C THR A 194 -8.69 10.66 -29.26
N TYR A 195 -7.90 11.72 -29.03
CA TYR A 195 -8.45 13.04 -28.74
C TYR A 195 -9.27 13.59 -29.90
N ARG A 196 -8.81 13.47 -31.16
CA ARG A 196 -9.57 13.91 -32.34
C ARG A 196 -10.96 13.27 -32.35
N ASN A 197 -11.03 11.95 -32.20
CA ASN A 197 -12.29 11.20 -32.15
C ASN A 197 -13.17 11.56 -30.95
N LEU A 198 -12.56 11.81 -29.78
CA LEU A 198 -13.30 12.16 -28.57
C LEU A 198 -13.81 13.60 -28.60
N SER A 199 -13.06 14.52 -29.21
CA SER A 199 -13.39 15.95 -29.19
C SER A 199 -14.76 16.24 -29.79
N ASP A 200 -15.13 15.53 -30.85
CA ASP A 200 -16.47 15.63 -31.46
C ASP A 200 -17.55 15.00 -30.58
N ARG A 201 -17.25 13.88 -29.93
CA ARG A 201 -18.16 13.24 -28.97
C ARG A 201 -18.43 14.13 -27.76
N TYR A 202 -17.42 14.86 -27.27
CA TYR A 202 -17.54 15.80 -26.16
C TYR A 202 -18.28 17.10 -26.54
N ARG A 203 -18.52 17.35 -27.83
CA ARG A 203 -19.37 18.45 -28.34
C ARG A 203 -20.83 18.05 -28.55
N SER A 204 -21.15 16.76 -28.38
CA SER A 204 -22.53 16.26 -28.47
C SER A 204 -23.34 16.59 -27.20
N ASP A 205 -24.65 16.39 -27.22
CA ASP A 205 -25.50 16.66 -26.04
C ASP A 205 -25.27 15.66 -24.89
N SER A 206 -24.92 14.42 -25.24
CA SER A 206 -24.64 13.36 -24.28
C SER A 206 -23.45 12.50 -24.69
N PHE A 207 -22.79 11.91 -23.70
CA PHE A 207 -21.69 10.99 -23.88
C PHE A 207 -22.09 9.61 -23.40
N GLN A 208 -21.97 8.62 -24.28
CA GLN A 208 -22.19 7.22 -23.93
C GLN A 208 -20.86 6.51 -23.68
N TYR A 209 -20.78 5.76 -22.58
CA TYR A 209 -19.64 4.89 -22.29
C TYR A 209 -20.11 3.57 -21.69
N GLN A 210 -19.33 2.51 -21.93
CA GLN A 210 -19.62 1.19 -21.37
C GLN A 210 -18.71 0.92 -20.18
N VAL A 211 -19.31 0.42 -19.10
CA VAL A 211 -18.58 -0.17 -17.97
C VAL A 211 -19.09 -1.59 -17.81
N ARG A 212 -18.20 -2.56 -18.02
CA ARG A 212 -18.58 -3.98 -18.11
C ARG A 212 -19.66 -4.17 -19.19
N ASN A 213 -20.83 -4.69 -18.84
CA ASN A 213 -21.93 -4.96 -19.77
C ASN A 213 -23.05 -3.90 -19.71
N GLN A 214 -22.80 -2.74 -19.12
CA GLN A 214 -23.78 -1.66 -18.98
C GLN A 214 -23.34 -0.41 -19.73
N THR A 215 -24.27 0.18 -20.49
CA THR A 215 -24.08 1.44 -21.19
C THR A 215 -24.64 2.58 -20.35
N PHE A 216 -23.80 3.56 -20.04
CA PHE A 216 -24.18 4.78 -19.34
C PHE A 216 -24.26 5.93 -20.33
N SER A 217 -25.30 6.75 -20.23
CA SER A 217 -25.45 7.99 -20.99
C SER A 217 -25.42 9.17 -20.04
N VAL A 218 -24.49 10.10 -20.25
CA VAL A 218 -24.32 11.27 -19.37
C VAL A 218 -24.50 12.54 -20.19
N PRO A 219 -25.38 13.48 -19.78
CA PRO A 219 -25.48 14.77 -20.46
C PRO A 219 -24.17 15.54 -20.29
N LEU A 220 -23.69 16.16 -21.36
CA LEU A 220 -22.38 16.81 -21.40
C LEU A 220 -22.40 18.26 -20.93
N THR A 221 -23.58 18.84 -20.80
CA THR A 221 -23.79 20.22 -20.35
C THR A 221 -24.80 20.28 -19.21
N SER A 222 -24.74 21.35 -18.44
CA SER A 222 -25.77 21.74 -17.48
C SER A 222 -26.16 23.19 -17.71
N LEU A 223 -27.46 23.47 -17.73
CA LEU A 223 -27.97 24.82 -17.96
C LEU A 223 -27.95 25.64 -16.66
N SER A 224 -27.38 26.83 -16.70
CA SER A 224 -27.42 27.77 -15.57
C SER A 224 -28.77 28.48 -15.48
N LEU A 225 -29.04 29.15 -14.35
CA LEU A 225 -30.24 29.98 -14.18
C LEU A 225 -30.38 31.06 -15.27
N SER A 226 -29.25 31.60 -15.75
CA SER A 226 -29.19 32.57 -16.85
C SER A 226 -29.23 31.94 -18.24
N GLN A 227 -29.64 30.67 -18.36
CA GLN A 227 -29.74 29.93 -19.61
C GLN A 227 -28.40 29.71 -20.34
N GLN A 228 -27.27 29.75 -19.62
CA GLN A 228 -25.96 29.44 -20.20
C GLN A 228 -25.70 27.95 -20.13
N SER A 229 -25.33 27.34 -21.26
CA SER A 229 -24.91 25.94 -21.32
C SER A 229 -23.49 25.80 -20.80
N ILE A 230 -23.33 25.17 -19.64
CA ILE A 230 -22.03 24.97 -18.98
C ILE A 230 -21.55 23.55 -19.27
N PRO A 231 -20.40 23.35 -19.97
CA PRO A 231 -19.88 22.02 -20.23
C PRO A 231 -19.36 21.37 -18.95
N LYS A 232 -19.63 20.07 -18.78
CA LYS A 232 -19.07 19.27 -17.69
C LYS A 232 -17.55 19.10 -17.83
N ILE A 233 -17.07 19.04 -19.06
CA ILE A 233 -15.65 18.96 -19.40
C ILE A 233 -15.36 20.02 -20.44
N ALA A 234 -14.53 21.00 -20.08
CA ALA A 234 -14.07 22.04 -21.00
C ALA A 234 -12.86 21.52 -21.79
N LEU A 235 -13.02 21.32 -23.10
CA LEU A 235 -11.91 20.95 -23.97
C LEU A 235 -10.95 22.13 -24.17
N PRO A 236 -9.62 21.88 -24.24
CA PRO A 236 -8.67 22.93 -24.53
C PRO A 236 -8.88 23.48 -25.95
N ARG A 237 -8.63 24.79 -26.10
CA ARG A 237 -8.69 25.52 -27.38
C ARG A 237 -7.29 25.87 -27.86
N PHE A 238 -6.44 24.87 -28.01
CA PHE A 238 -5.08 25.06 -28.50
C PHE A 238 -5.08 25.28 -30.02
N HIS A 239 -4.20 26.17 -30.48
CA HIS A 239 -3.94 26.37 -31.90
C HIS A 239 -2.72 25.57 -32.38
N SER A 240 -1.87 25.10 -31.46
CA SER A 240 -0.70 24.28 -31.77
C SER A 240 -0.95 22.81 -31.44
N GLU A 241 -0.64 21.91 -32.38
CA GLU A 241 -0.60 20.47 -32.18
C GLU A 241 0.41 20.08 -31.08
N ALA A 242 1.51 20.81 -30.94
CA ALA A 242 2.49 20.57 -29.88
C ALA A 242 1.93 20.87 -28.49
N ASP A 243 1.13 21.94 -28.35
CA ASP A 243 0.46 22.27 -27.09
C ASP A 243 -0.60 21.23 -26.74
N LEU A 244 -1.35 20.75 -27.74
CA LEU A 244 -2.27 19.64 -27.57
C LEU A 244 -1.54 18.36 -27.13
N ALA A 245 -0.45 17.98 -27.80
CA ALA A 245 0.33 16.80 -27.44
C ALA A 245 0.87 16.90 -26.00
N ARG A 246 1.35 18.07 -25.60
CA ARG A 246 1.80 18.33 -24.22
C ARG A 246 0.69 18.10 -23.21
N PHE A 247 -0.50 18.65 -23.46
CA PHE A 247 -1.66 18.46 -22.59
C PHE A 247 -2.06 16.99 -22.49
N LEU A 248 -2.14 16.28 -23.62
CA LEU A 248 -2.55 14.87 -23.65
C LEU A 248 -1.57 13.94 -22.92
N LEU A 249 -0.27 14.25 -22.93
CA LEU A 249 0.74 13.45 -22.25
C LEU A 249 0.84 13.76 -20.74
N LEU A 250 0.61 15.01 -20.32
CA LEU A 250 0.86 15.41 -18.94
C LEU A 250 -0.41 15.47 -18.07
N GLU A 251 -1.56 15.75 -18.67
CA GLU A 251 -2.79 16.09 -17.93
C GLU A 251 -3.99 15.27 -18.41
N ASN A 252 -4.22 15.30 -19.73
CA ASN A 252 -5.31 14.65 -20.45
C ASN A 252 -6.72 14.92 -19.91
N LEU A 253 -7.73 14.40 -20.60
CA LEU A 253 -9.11 14.42 -20.14
C LEU A 253 -9.30 13.43 -18.97
N PRO A 254 -10.28 13.66 -18.07
CA PRO A 254 -10.63 12.69 -17.04
C PRO A 254 -10.90 11.31 -17.63
N GLY A 255 -10.45 10.24 -16.96
CA GLY A 255 -10.58 8.86 -17.44
C GLY A 255 -9.55 8.43 -18.48
N TYR A 256 -8.58 9.28 -18.81
CA TYR A 256 -7.49 8.95 -19.73
C TYR A 256 -6.13 9.18 -19.07
N PHE A 257 -5.16 8.31 -19.37
CA PHE A 257 -3.80 8.42 -18.84
C PHE A 257 -3.20 9.81 -19.13
N PRO A 258 -2.51 10.47 -18.18
CA PRO A 258 -2.08 9.96 -16.86
C PRO A 258 -3.11 10.13 -15.73
N PHE A 259 -4.38 10.35 -16.06
CA PHE A 259 -5.51 10.49 -15.13
C PHE A 259 -5.40 11.69 -14.18
N THR A 260 -4.61 12.71 -14.55
CA THR A 260 -4.40 13.91 -13.73
C THR A 260 -5.72 14.60 -13.39
N ALA A 261 -6.66 14.65 -14.33
CA ALA A 261 -7.98 15.26 -14.13
C ALA A 261 -9.03 14.30 -13.53
N GLY A 262 -8.67 13.06 -13.23
CA GLY A 262 -9.55 12.06 -12.63
C GLY A 262 -9.42 10.68 -13.29
N VAL A 263 -9.63 9.62 -12.51
CA VAL A 263 -9.55 8.22 -12.97
C VAL A 263 -10.79 7.76 -13.73
N PHE A 264 -11.90 8.51 -13.66
CA PHE A 264 -13.13 8.22 -14.37
C PHE A 264 -13.45 9.34 -15.38
N PRO A 265 -14.08 9.01 -16.53
CA PRO A 265 -14.49 10.01 -17.52
C PRO A 265 -15.45 11.06 -16.96
N PHE A 266 -16.37 10.63 -16.09
CA PHE A 266 -17.34 11.51 -15.43
C PHE A 266 -17.49 11.14 -13.96
N LYS A 267 -17.92 12.12 -13.16
CA LYS A 267 -18.40 11.86 -11.80
C LYS A 267 -19.69 11.04 -11.86
N ARG A 268 -19.89 10.14 -10.89
CA ARG A 268 -21.15 9.41 -10.75
C ARG A 268 -22.29 10.39 -10.44
N SER A 269 -23.42 10.22 -11.12
CA SER A 269 -24.64 11.01 -10.86
C SER A 269 -25.48 10.45 -9.72
N GLU A 270 -25.37 9.15 -9.45
CA GLU A 270 -26.21 8.43 -8.49
C GLU A 270 -25.62 8.43 -7.07
N GLU A 271 -24.34 8.75 -6.95
CA GLU A 271 -23.59 8.64 -5.70
C GLU A 271 -22.72 9.88 -5.50
N ASP A 272 -23.13 10.74 -4.56
CA ASP A 272 -22.29 11.83 -4.10
C ASP A 272 -21.06 11.25 -3.38
N PRO A 273 -19.84 11.76 -3.63
CA PRO A 273 -18.64 11.30 -2.92
C PRO A 273 -18.70 11.49 -1.40
N LYS A 274 -19.64 12.30 -0.87
CA LYS A 274 -19.87 12.54 0.55
C LYS A 274 -19.80 11.23 1.35
N ARG A 275 -18.95 11.24 2.37
CA ARG A 275 -18.77 10.16 3.33
C ARG A 275 -18.56 10.82 4.68
N GLN A 276 -19.52 10.67 5.59
CA GLN A 276 -19.51 11.39 6.87
C GLN A 276 -18.88 10.53 7.97
N PHE A 277 -17.91 11.12 8.66
CA PHE A 277 -17.17 10.50 9.74
C PHE A 277 -17.97 10.56 11.05
N ALA A 278 -18.19 9.40 11.68
CA ALA A 278 -18.94 9.30 12.91
C ALA A 278 -18.41 8.17 13.81
N GLY A 279 -18.50 8.41 15.11
CA GLY A 279 -18.09 7.49 16.17
C GLY A 279 -18.07 8.22 17.50
N GLU A 280 -18.93 7.81 18.41
CA GLU A 280 -19.01 8.36 19.76
C GLU A 280 -19.80 7.41 20.66
N GLY A 281 -19.26 7.11 21.84
CA GLY A 281 -19.91 6.31 22.86
C GLY A 281 -20.09 4.85 22.43
N THR A 282 -21.28 4.32 22.68
CA THR A 282 -21.62 2.91 22.40
C THR A 282 -21.88 2.66 20.91
N PRO A 283 -21.80 1.39 20.47
CA PRO A 283 -22.20 0.98 19.13
C PRO A 283 -23.60 1.46 18.74
N SER A 284 -24.60 1.32 19.61
CA SER A 284 -25.97 1.82 19.37
C SER A 284 -26.04 3.33 19.17
N ARG A 285 -25.29 4.12 19.94
CA ARG A 285 -25.28 5.59 19.77
C ARG A 285 -24.72 5.95 18.40
N THR A 286 -23.60 5.33 18.02
CA THR A 286 -22.98 5.56 16.71
C THR A 286 -23.86 5.05 15.57
N ASN A 287 -24.53 3.90 15.74
CA ASN A 287 -25.50 3.38 14.78
C ASN A 287 -26.66 4.37 14.53
N LYS A 288 -27.26 4.93 15.59
CA LYS A 288 -28.28 5.99 15.47
C LYS A 288 -27.77 7.19 14.70
N ARG A 289 -26.51 7.58 14.94
CA ARG A 289 -25.86 8.66 14.19
C ARG A 289 -25.69 8.30 12.72
N PHE A 290 -25.28 7.08 12.37
CA PHE A 290 -25.20 6.65 10.97
C PHE A 290 -26.55 6.71 10.26
N HIS A 291 -27.62 6.24 10.91
CA HIS A 291 -28.98 6.31 10.34
C HIS A 291 -29.41 7.75 10.10
N LEU A 292 -29.14 8.66 11.06
CA LEU A 292 -29.41 10.08 10.89
C LEU A 292 -28.62 10.70 9.71
N LEU A 293 -27.32 10.39 9.59
CA LEU A 293 -26.45 10.95 8.56
C LEU A 293 -26.80 10.44 7.15
N CYS A 294 -27.36 9.24 7.07
CA CYS A 294 -27.77 8.63 5.81
C CYS A 294 -29.27 8.76 5.53
N ASP A 295 -30.02 9.53 6.31
CA ASP A 295 -31.44 9.72 6.07
C ASP A 295 -31.69 10.39 4.71
N GLY A 296 -32.64 9.85 3.93
CA GLY A 296 -32.92 10.29 2.56
C GLY A 296 -31.84 9.99 1.50
N GLU A 297 -30.66 9.49 1.88
CA GLU A 297 -29.57 9.18 0.94
C GLU A 297 -29.79 7.84 0.23
N LYS A 298 -29.62 7.79 -1.09
CA LYS A 298 -29.70 6.54 -1.86
C LYS A 298 -28.48 5.64 -1.64
N ALA A 299 -27.29 6.22 -1.56
CA ALA A 299 -26.05 5.50 -1.32
C ALA A 299 -25.61 5.66 0.15
N LYS A 300 -25.41 4.56 0.86
CA LYS A 300 -25.05 4.55 2.28
C LYS A 300 -23.52 4.47 2.42
N ARG A 301 -22.87 5.62 2.61
CA ARG A 301 -21.40 5.74 2.67
C ARG A 301 -20.95 6.06 4.09
N LEU A 302 -20.80 5.02 4.91
CA LEU A 302 -20.45 5.15 6.33
C LEU A 302 -18.94 5.35 6.52
N SER A 303 -18.55 6.08 7.56
CA SER A 303 -17.15 6.19 7.97
C SER A 303 -17.01 6.18 9.48
N THR A 304 -16.41 5.12 10.01
CA THR A 304 -16.36 4.79 11.42
C THR A 304 -15.08 5.30 12.07
N ALA A 305 -15.24 6.04 13.18
CA ALA A 305 -14.16 6.45 14.07
C ALA A 305 -14.22 5.61 15.36
N PHE A 306 -13.13 4.95 15.74
CA PHE A 306 -13.07 4.15 16.97
C PHE A 306 -12.46 4.93 18.13
N ASP A 307 -12.86 4.60 19.35
CA ASP A 307 -12.29 5.19 20.56
C ASP A 307 -10.82 4.77 20.75
N SER A 308 -10.09 5.46 21.62
CA SER A 308 -8.67 5.17 21.81
C SER A 308 -8.40 3.76 22.36
N VAL A 309 -9.33 3.17 23.11
CA VAL A 309 -9.21 1.80 23.65
C VAL A 309 -9.23 0.77 22.51
N THR A 310 -10.23 0.85 21.63
CA THR A 310 -10.36 0.02 20.43
C THR A 310 -9.20 0.26 19.45
N LEU A 311 -8.75 1.50 19.28
CA LEU A 311 -7.62 1.83 18.39
C LEU A 311 -6.32 1.13 18.77
N TYR A 312 -6.15 0.79 20.05
CA TYR A 312 -4.98 0.07 20.58
C TYR A 312 -5.22 -1.44 20.73
N GLY A 313 -6.43 -1.94 20.45
CA GLY A 313 -6.75 -3.36 20.51
C GLY A 313 -6.92 -3.88 21.94
N GLU A 314 -7.30 -3.00 22.85
CA GLU A 314 -7.56 -3.33 24.25
C GLU A 314 -9.07 -3.46 24.49
N ASP A 315 -9.43 -4.21 25.53
CA ASP A 315 -10.80 -4.28 26.02
C ASP A 315 -11.09 -3.12 27.00
N PRO A 316 -12.34 -2.65 27.10
CA PRO A 316 -12.74 -1.70 28.14
C PRO A 316 -12.55 -2.30 29.54
N ASP A 317 -12.07 -1.49 30.48
CA ASP A 317 -11.75 -1.89 31.86
C ASP A 317 -12.13 -0.78 32.84
N GLU A 318 -12.42 -1.13 34.09
CA GLU A 318 -12.65 -0.21 35.20
C GLU A 318 -11.38 0.55 35.61
N ARG A 319 -10.20 0.05 35.21
CA ARG A 319 -8.91 0.69 35.47
C ARG A 319 -8.95 2.16 34.98
N PRO A 320 -8.63 3.16 35.83
CA PRO A 320 -8.86 4.57 35.49
C PRO A 320 -8.13 5.10 34.24
N ASP A 321 -7.01 4.49 33.86
CA ASP A 321 -6.27 4.81 32.63
C ASP A 321 -7.02 4.39 31.35
N ILE A 322 -7.91 3.40 31.45
CA ILE A 322 -8.77 2.91 30.37
C ILE A 322 -10.17 3.52 30.48
N PHE A 323 -10.80 3.44 31.66
CA PHE A 323 -12.20 3.77 31.87
C PHE A 323 -12.59 5.15 31.34
N GLY A 324 -11.78 6.18 31.63
CA GLY A 324 -12.03 7.56 31.19
C GLY A 324 -11.87 7.81 29.68
N LYS A 325 -11.52 6.79 28.90
CA LYS A 325 -11.31 6.88 27.44
C LYS A 325 -12.34 6.07 26.63
N ILE A 326 -13.14 5.24 27.30
CA ILE A 326 -14.10 4.33 26.66
C ILE A 326 -15.19 5.16 25.99
N GLY A 327 -15.37 4.98 24.67
CA GLY A 327 -16.37 5.71 23.88
C GLY A 327 -16.07 7.20 23.68
N GLU A 328 -14.91 7.68 24.12
CA GLU A 328 -14.48 9.06 23.92
C GLU A 328 -13.72 9.20 22.61
N SER A 329 -14.03 10.26 21.86
CA SER A 329 -13.45 10.54 20.53
C SER A 329 -13.65 9.44 19.48
N GLY A 330 -14.56 8.50 19.72
CA GLY A 330 -14.88 7.40 18.82
C GLY A 330 -15.85 6.40 19.44
N VAL A 331 -16.27 5.41 18.66
CA VAL A 331 -17.11 4.31 19.14
C VAL A 331 -16.27 3.24 19.82
N SER A 332 -16.73 2.71 20.96
CA SER A 332 -16.10 1.57 21.63
C SER A 332 -16.60 0.25 21.04
N VAL A 333 -15.70 -0.56 20.48
CA VAL A 333 -16.01 -1.87 19.85
C VAL A 333 -14.93 -2.87 20.26
N CYS A 334 -15.26 -3.75 21.20
CA CYS A 334 -14.34 -4.80 21.68
C CYS A 334 -14.78 -6.21 21.27
N THR A 335 -16.04 -6.39 20.86
CA THR A 335 -16.57 -7.70 20.45
C THR A 335 -17.17 -7.70 19.05
N LEU A 336 -17.35 -8.90 18.49
CA LEU A 336 -18.15 -9.09 17.26
C LEU A 336 -19.60 -8.61 17.45
N GLN A 337 -20.16 -8.73 18.65
CA GLN A 337 -21.53 -8.30 18.91
C GLN A 337 -21.68 -6.78 18.83
N ASP A 338 -20.66 -6.04 19.29
CA ASP A 338 -20.61 -4.58 19.15
C ASP A 338 -20.55 -4.16 17.68
N ALA A 339 -19.75 -4.86 16.86
CA ALA A 339 -19.70 -4.60 15.42
C ALA A 339 -21.05 -4.86 14.72
N LYS A 340 -21.78 -5.91 15.15
CA LYS A 340 -23.14 -6.19 14.67
C LYS A 340 -24.12 -5.08 15.05
N GLU A 341 -24.07 -4.61 16.29
CA GLU A 341 -24.92 -3.52 16.76
C GLU A 341 -24.59 -2.21 16.00
N LEU A 342 -23.31 -1.92 15.81
CA LEU A 342 -22.82 -0.72 15.13
C LEU A 342 -23.40 -0.57 13.71
N TYR A 343 -23.48 -1.66 12.95
CA TYR A 343 -23.94 -1.67 11.56
C TYR A 343 -25.36 -2.21 11.38
N SER A 344 -26.11 -2.42 12.46
CA SER A 344 -27.48 -2.90 12.41
C SER A 344 -28.37 -1.96 11.56
N GLY A 345 -29.20 -2.56 10.70
CA GLY A 345 -30.08 -1.84 9.77
C GLY A 345 -29.43 -1.35 8.48
N PHE A 346 -28.13 -1.58 8.27
CA PHE A 346 -27.46 -1.39 6.99
C PHE A 346 -27.14 -2.74 6.36
N ASP A 347 -27.58 -2.99 5.12
CA ASP A 347 -27.18 -4.17 4.36
C ASP A 347 -25.73 -3.99 3.87
N LEU A 348 -24.79 -4.67 4.51
CA LEU A 348 -23.36 -4.54 4.21
C LEU A 348 -22.96 -5.16 2.86
N CYS A 349 -23.83 -5.97 2.25
CA CYS A 349 -23.63 -6.55 0.93
C CYS A 349 -24.39 -5.80 -0.19
N ASP A 350 -25.16 -4.76 0.15
CA ASP A 350 -25.86 -3.96 -0.84
C ASP A 350 -24.86 -3.17 -1.72
N PRO A 351 -25.01 -3.17 -3.05
CA PRO A 351 -24.06 -2.54 -3.97
C PRO A 351 -23.96 -1.01 -3.82
N SER A 352 -24.92 -0.37 -3.16
CA SER A 352 -24.96 1.06 -2.84
C SER A 352 -24.53 1.38 -1.39
N THR A 353 -24.15 0.36 -0.61
CA THR A 353 -23.64 0.51 0.75
C THR A 353 -22.13 0.28 0.80
N SER A 354 -21.42 1.17 1.47
CA SER A 354 -19.98 1.03 1.69
C SER A 354 -19.56 1.59 3.04
N VAL A 355 -18.78 0.81 3.77
CA VAL A 355 -18.28 1.19 5.09
C VAL A 355 -16.78 1.42 5.03
N SER A 356 -16.33 2.57 5.54
CA SER A 356 -14.93 2.86 5.78
C SER A 356 -14.66 2.82 7.28
N MET A 357 -13.62 2.13 7.71
CA MET A 357 -13.26 1.99 9.13
C MET A 357 -11.82 2.47 9.31
N THR A 358 -11.60 3.52 10.10
CA THR A 358 -10.26 4.08 10.33
C THR A 358 -9.59 3.37 11.51
N ILE A 359 -8.83 2.32 11.23
CA ILE A 359 -8.14 1.49 12.23
C ILE A 359 -6.75 1.07 11.71
N ASN A 360 -5.77 0.90 12.61
CA ASN A 360 -4.39 0.58 12.25
C ASN A 360 -3.91 -0.71 12.93
N GLY A 361 -3.44 -0.65 14.18
CA GLY A 361 -2.83 -1.78 14.89
C GLY A 361 -3.69 -3.06 14.89
N PRO A 362 -4.92 -3.02 15.42
CA PRO A 362 -5.81 -4.17 15.45
C PRO A 362 -6.69 -4.27 14.19
N ALA A 363 -6.33 -3.62 13.08
CA ALA A 363 -7.13 -3.65 11.84
C ALA A 363 -7.50 -5.07 11.36
N PRO A 364 -6.62 -6.09 11.42
CA PRO A 364 -7.00 -7.46 11.04
C PRO A 364 -8.13 -8.04 11.90
N MET A 365 -8.15 -7.72 13.20
CA MET A 365 -9.19 -8.18 14.13
C MET A 365 -10.53 -7.50 13.83
N LEU A 366 -10.54 -6.17 13.71
CA LEU A 366 -11.77 -5.42 13.42
C LEU A 366 -12.31 -5.73 12.01
N LEU A 367 -11.43 -6.01 11.05
CA LEU A 367 -11.83 -6.48 9.73
C LEU A 367 -12.50 -7.86 9.80
N ALA A 368 -11.99 -8.76 10.63
CA ALA A 368 -12.64 -10.04 10.88
C ALA A 368 -14.03 -9.85 11.52
N PHE A 369 -14.19 -8.91 12.46
CA PHE A 369 -15.51 -8.58 13.01
C PHE A 369 -16.47 -8.06 11.93
N TYR A 370 -16.00 -7.18 11.05
CA TYR A 370 -16.81 -6.67 9.93
C TYR A 370 -17.25 -7.77 8.97
N PHE A 371 -16.34 -8.65 8.53
CA PHE A 371 -16.69 -9.74 7.63
C PHE A 371 -17.68 -10.74 8.26
N ASN A 372 -17.48 -11.10 9.53
CA ASN A 372 -18.44 -11.95 10.23
C ASN A 372 -19.79 -11.25 10.43
N THR A 373 -19.81 -9.93 10.63
CA THR A 373 -21.05 -9.15 10.69
C THR A 373 -21.80 -9.20 9.35
N ALA A 374 -21.11 -8.98 8.23
CA ALA A 374 -21.72 -9.04 6.90
C ALA A 374 -22.24 -10.44 6.56
N LEU A 375 -21.48 -11.49 6.88
CA LEU A 375 -21.93 -12.88 6.71
C LEU A 375 -23.16 -13.18 7.56
N ASP A 376 -23.14 -12.81 8.83
CA ASP A 376 -24.25 -13.08 9.75
C ASP A 376 -25.52 -12.34 9.34
N GLN A 377 -25.44 -11.16 8.71
CA GLN A 377 -26.58 -10.49 8.08
C GLN A 377 -27.20 -11.34 6.97
N GLN A 378 -26.40 -11.92 6.07
CA GLN A 378 -26.90 -12.75 4.97
C GLN A 378 -27.47 -14.08 5.48
N VAL A 379 -26.85 -14.67 6.50
CA VAL A 379 -27.39 -15.87 7.19
C VAL A 379 -28.73 -15.55 7.86
N ALA A 380 -28.86 -14.41 8.56
CA ALA A 380 -30.12 -14.00 9.16
C ALA A 380 -31.21 -13.75 8.11
N ARG A 381 -30.85 -13.12 6.98
CA ARG A 381 -31.75 -12.92 5.84
C ARG A 381 -32.22 -14.26 5.25
N PHE A 382 -31.31 -15.19 5.00
CA PHE A 382 -31.64 -16.54 4.51
C PHE A 382 -32.63 -17.25 5.44
N LYS A 383 -32.40 -17.19 6.76
CA LYS A 383 -33.33 -17.79 7.75
C LYS A 383 -34.70 -17.12 7.71
N SER A 384 -34.74 -15.79 7.58
CA SER A 384 -36.00 -15.05 7.46
C SER A 384 -36.78 -15.40 6.19
N GLU A 385 -36.09 -15.63 5.07
CA GLU A 385 -36.73 -15.91 3.77
C GLU A 385 -37.14 -17.39 3.64
N THR A 386 -36.38 -18.32 4.23
CA THR A 386 -36.59 -19.78 4.05
C THR A 386 -37.21 -20.48 5.26
N GLY A 387 -37.17 -19.86 6.45
CA GLY A 387 -37.64 -20.45 7.71
C GLY A 387 -36.73 -21.55 8.27
N LYS A 388 -35.53 -21.77 7.70
CA LYS A 388 -34.59 -22.83 8.13
C LYS A 388 -33.16 -22.30 8.27
N GLU A 389 -32.37 -23.04 9.04
CA GLU A 389 -30.91 -22.86 9.09
C GLU A 389 -30.28 -23.25 7.74
N PRO A 390 -29.26 -22.51 7.26
CA PRO A 390 -28.54 -22.90 6.05
C PRO A 390 -27.77 -24.20 6.28
N SER A 391 -27.82 -25.11 5.31
CA SER A 391 -26.95 -26.28 5.27
C SER A 391 -25.47 -25.87 5.14
N PRO A 392 -24.50 -26.76 5.39
CA PRO A 392 -23.08 -26.44 5.18
C PRO A 392 -22.76 -25.96 3.75
N GLU A 393 -23.46 -26.49 2.73
CA GLU A 393 -23.32 -26.07 1.34
C GLU A 393 -23.92 -24.68 1.09
N GLU A 394 -25.12 -24.42 1.61
CA GLU A 394 -25.79 -23.11 1.53
C GLU A 394 -24.96 -22.04 2.28
N LEU A 395 -24.37 -22.36 3.42
CA LEU A 395 -23.50 -21.46 4.17
C LEU A 395 -22.21 -21.13 3.40
N ASN A 396 -21.65 -22.10 2.68
CA ASN A 396 -20.48 -21.85 1.83
C ASN A 396 -20.83 -20.96 0.62
N GLN A 397 -22.05 -21.10 0.07
CA GLN A 397 -22.54 -20.20 -0.98
C GLN A 397 -22.76 -18.77 -0.47
N LEU A 398 -23.26 -18.59 0.76
CA LEU A 398 -23.41 -17.26 1.36
C LEU A 398 -22.08 -16.57 1.69
N LYS A 399 -21.00 -17.34 1.91
CA LYS A 399 -19.65 -16.83 2.16
C LYS A 399 -18.91 -16.40 0.88
N ALA A 400 -19.27 -16.98 -0.27
CA ALA A 400 -18.65 -16.73 -1.56
C ALA A 400 -19.22 -15.46 -2.19
#